data_AF-A0A6H1R2V0-F1
#
_entry.id   AF-A0A6H1R2V0-F1
#
_cell.length_a   1.000
_cell.length_b   1.000
_cell.length_c   1.000
_cell.angle_alpha   90.00
_cell.angle_beta   90.00
_cell.angle_gamma   90.00
#
_symmetry.space_group_name_H-M   'P 1'
#
loop_
_entity.id
_entity.type
_entity.pdbx_description
1 polymer ?
#
loop_
_entity_poly.entity_id
_entity_poly.type
_entity_poly.pdbx_seq_one_letter_code
_entity_poly.pdbx_strand_id
1 'polypeptide(L)' 'MSDDQSIEDPPTGYWAAFGYQNHILLNRFVPRDDGKLTALCGVLTPPAEVSEKDDRPVCAWCAEQVQTGQVGVELPPDTA' A
#
# COMPACT_ATOMS: atom_id res chain seq x y z
N MET A 1 -28.33 8.79 22.30
CA MET A 1 -27.03 8.11 22.16
C MET A 1 -26.55 8.52 20.78
N SER A 2 -25.61 9.44 20.72
CA SER A 2 -25.08 9.94 19.44
C SER A 2 -24.05 8.93 19.00
N ASP A 3 -24.32 8.23 17.90
CA ASP A 3 -23.33 7.40 17.23
C ASP A 3 -22.25 8.34 16.70
N ASP A 4 -21.22 8.57 17.51
CA ASP A 4 -19.95 9.17 17.12
C ASP A 4 -19.23 8.18 16.20
N GLN A 5 -19.79 7.94 15.01
CA GLN A 5 -19.05 7.39 13.89
C GLN A 5 -18.11 8.48 13.43
N SER A 6 -17.03 8.67 14.18
CA SER A 6 -15.81 9.24 13.62
C SER A 6 -15.49 8.39 12.40
N ILE A 7 -15.86 8.88 11.21
CA ILE A 7 -15.44 8.29 9.95
C ILE A 7 -13.93 8.52 9.93
N GLU A 8 -13.17 7.57 10.47
CA GLU A 8 -11.72 7.60 10.33
C GLU A 8 -11.44 7.59 8.84
N ASP A 9 -10.62 8.54 8.38
CA ASP A 9 -10.20 8.59 6.99
C ASP A 9 -9.63 7.21 6.60
N PRO A 10 -9.94 6.70 5.39
CA PRO A 10 -9.41 5.41 4.95
C PRO A 10 -7.87 5.46 4.98
N PRO A 11 -7.21 4.34 5.33
CA PRO A 11 -5.76 4.31 5.34
C PRO A 11 -5.19 4.68 3.96
N THR A 12 -4.05 5.37 3.95
CA THR A 12 -3.38 5.79 2.71
C THR A 12 -2.11 4.99 2.44
N GLY A 13 -1.74 4.90 1.17
CA GLY A 13 -0.54 4.23 0.71
C GLY A 13 -0.11 4.71 -0.67
N TYR A 14 0.91 4.07 -1.24
CA TYR A 14 1.45 4.41 -2.54
C TYR A 14 1.69 3.16 -3.38
N TRP A 15 1.68 3.33 -4.71
CA TRP A 15 2.02 2.27 -5.64
C TRP A 15 3.53 2.04 -5.68
N ALA A 16 3.92 0.77 -5.57
CA ALA A 16 5.30 0.34 -5.70
C ALA A 16 5.40 -0.92 -6.56
N ALA A 17 6.45 -1.01 -7.37
CA ALA A 17 6.75 -2.16 -8.20
C ALA A 17 7.71 -3.11 -7.47
N PHE A 18 7.28 -4.37 -7.31
CA PHE A 18 8.12 -5.48 -6.84
C PHE A 18 7.48 -6.82 -7.23
N GLY A 19 8.28 -7.86 -7.33
CA GLY A 19 7.84 -9.11 -7.97
C GLY A 19 7.38 -8.87 -9.41
N TYR A 20 6.24 -9.43 -9.80
CA TYR A 20 5.71 -9.33 -11.17
C TYR A 20 4.56 -8.32 -11.33
N GLN A 21 4.24 -7.54 -10.28
CA GLN A 21 3.08 -6.65 -10.25
C GLN A 21 3.38 -5.32 -9.54
N ASN A 22 2.52 -4.34 -9.75
CA ASN A 22 2.44 -3.13 -8.93
C ASN A 22 1.51 -3.39 -7.73
N HIS A 23 1.97 -3.06 -6.53
CA HIS A 23 1.26 -3.27 -5.27
C HIS A 23 1.14 -1.95 -4.47
N ILE A 24 0.19 -1.89 -3.54
CA ILE A 24 0.11 -0.80 -2.57
C ILE A 24 0.93 -1.13 -1.33
N LEU A 25 1.86 -0.25 -0.96
CA LEU A 25 2.45 -0.18 0.37
C LEU A 25 1.71 0.87 1.20
N LEU A 26 1.27 0.52 2.40
CA LEU A 26 0.58 1.46 3.28
C LEU A 26 1.58 2.42 3.93
N ASN A 27 1.22 3.70 4.02
CA ASN A 27 2.04 4.74 4.66
C ASN A 27 2.26 4.46 6.15
N ARG A 28 1.26 3.87 6.80
CA ARG A 28 1.40 3.37 8.17
C ARG A 28 2.23 2.10 8.17
N PHE A 29 3.55 2.28 8.20
CA PHE A 29 4.51 1.18 8.29
C PHE A 29 4.35 0.45 9.62
N VAL A 30 4.07 -0.86 9.55
CA VAL A 30 4.18 -1.77 10.70
C VAL A 30 5.48 -2.55 10.51
N PRO A 31 6.54 -2.24 11.29
CA PRO A 31 7.79 -2.97 11.21
C PRO A 31 7.56 -4.46 11.45
N ARG A 32 8.24 -5.28 10.67
CA ARG A 32 8.28 -6.74 10.85
C ARG A 32 9.66 -7.17 11.30
N ASP A 33 9.71 -8.18 12.17
CA ASP A 33 10.96 -8.75 12.68
C ASP A 33 11.82 -9.38 11.57
N ASP A 34 11.21 -9.75 10.43
CA ASP A 34 11.90 -10.29 9.26
C ASP A 34 12.46 -9.21 8.31
N GLY A 35 12.29 -7.92 8.65
CA GLY A 35 12.79 -6.79 7.87
C GLY A 35 12.13 -6.62 6.50
N LYS A 36 11.03 -7.33 6.22
CA LYS A 36 10.31 -7.22 4.94
C LYS A 36 9.22 -6.17 5.01
N LEU A 37 8.92 -5.59 3.86
CA LEU A 37 7.71 -4.80 3.66
C LEU A 37 6.55 -5.75 3.31
N THR A 38 5.34 -5.37 3.69
CA THR A 38 4.10 -6.07 3.33
C THR A 38 3.23 -5.15 2.50
N ALA A 39 2.93 -5.55 1.28
CA ALA A 39 1.87 -4.90 0.51
C ALA A 39 0.50 -5.13 1.15
N LEU A 40 -0.45 -4.27 0.80
CA LEU A 40 -1.85 -4.39 1.19
C LEU A 40 -2.44 -5.78 0.91
N CYS A 41 -2.04 -6.44 -0.18
CA CYS A 41 -2.47 -7.79 -0.54
C CYS A 41 -1.74 -8.92 0.23
N GLY A 42 -0.84 -8.59 1.16
CA GLY A 42 -0.07 -9.54 1.96
C GLY A 42 1.24 -10.02 1.32
N VAL A 43 1.54 -9.65 0.07
CA VAL A 43 2.81 -9.99 -0.58
C VAL A 43 3.97 -9.34 0.17
N LEU A 44 5.00 -10.14 0.46
CA LEU A 44 6.18 -9.71 1.20
C LEU A 44 7.34 -9.45 0.24
N THR A 45 8.09 -8.39 0.49
CA THR A 45 9.27 -8.03 -0.31
C THR A 45 10.36 -7.40 0.57
N PRO A 46 11.66 -7.64 0.30
CA PRO A 46 12.73 -6.85 0.90
C PRO A 46 12.62 -5.38 0.45
N PRO A 47 12.94 -4.39 1.31
CA PRO A 47 12.94 -2.98 0.92
C PRO A 47 13.82 -2.68 -0.31
N ALA A 48 14.94 -3.39 -0.48
CA ALA A 48 15.86 -3.22 -1.60
C ALA A 48 15.30 -3.68 -2.96
N GLU A 49 14.20 -4.44 -2.98
CA GLU A 49 13.55 -4.92 -4.21
C GLU A 49 12.36 -4.03 -4.62
N VAL A 50 12.08 -2.99 -3.84
CA VAL A 50 10.96 -2.08 -4.06
C VAL A 50 11.42 -0.94 -4.96
N SER A 51 10.64 -0.66 -5.98
CA SER A 51 10.84 0.46 -6.90
C SER A 51 9.54 1.25 -7.06
N GLU A 52 9.62 2.43 -7.68
CA GLU A 52 8.45 3.19 -8.07
C GLU A 52 7.56 2.39 -9.03
N LYS A 53 6.27 2.75 -9.08
CA LYS A 53 5.31 2.12 -9.99
C LYS A 53 5.82 2.17 -11.44
N ASP A 54 5.87 1.02 -12.10
CA ASP A 54 6.33 0.88 -13.49
C ASP A 54 5.23 0.29 -14.40
N ASP A 55 5.63 -0.20 -15.58
CA ASP A 55 4.75 -0.79 -16.61
C ASP A 55 4.22 -2.20 -16.26
N ARG A 56 4.57 -2.76 -15.10
CA ARG A 56 4.01 -4.03 -14.64
C ARG A 56 2.50 -3.95 -14.47
N PRO A 57 1.77 -5.07 -14.62
CA PRO A 57 0.34 -5.11 -14.31
C PRO A 57 0.10 -4.76 -12.83
N VAL A 58 -1.04 -4.15 -12.54
CA VAL A 58 -1.45 -3.85 -11.16
C VAL A 58 -2.02 -5.10 -10.50
N CYS A 59 -1.67 -5.33 -9.24
CA CYS A 59 -2.29 -6.35 -8.41
C CYS A 59 -3.80 -6.09 -8.28
N ALA A 60 -4.61 -7.02 -8.80
CA ALA A 60 -6.06 -6.87 -8.86
C ALA A 60 -6.70 -6.58 -7.49
N TRP A 61 -6.23 -7.26 -6.43
CA TRP A 61 -6.71 -7.02 -5.06
C TRP A 61 -6.39 -5.59 -4.61
N CYS A 62 -5.14 -5.14 -4.76
CA CYS A 62 -4.78 -3.76 -4.42
C CYS A 62 -5.60 -2.73 -5.21
N ALA A 63 -5.84 -2.99 -6.50
CA ALA A 63 -6.67 -2.10 -7.34
C ALA A 63 -8.10 -2.02 -6.83
N GLU A 64 -8.70 -3.15 -6.44
CA GLU A 64 -10.07 -3.20 -5.89
C GLU A 64 -10.20 -2.39 -4.60
N GLN A 65 -9.22 -2.49 -3.70
CA GLN A 65 -9.20 -1.71 -2.45
C GLN A 65 -9.14 -0.20 -2.72
N VAL A 66 -8.34 0.22 -3.71
CA VAL A 66 -8.28 1.63 -4.14
C VAL A 66 -9.58 2.06 -4.82
N GLN A 67 -10.12 1.23 -5.71
CA GLN A 67 -11.33 1.52 -6.47
C GLN A 67 -12.57 1.65 -5.57
N THR A 68 -12.64 0.86 -4.50
CA THR A 68 -13.74 0.87 -3.51
C THR A 68 -13.57 1.95 -2.44
N GLY A 69 -12.46 2.71 -2.46
CA GLY A 69 -12.17 3.74 -1.48
C GLY A 69 -11.77 3.19 -0.10
N GLN A 70 -11.51 1.89 0.01
CA GLN A 70 -10.99 1.27 1.24
C GLN A 70 -9.55 1.71 1.54
N VAL A 71 -8.82 2.15 0.51
CA VAL A 71 -7.47 2.72 0.63
C VAL A 71 -7.31 3.95 -0.28
N GLY A 72 -6.79 5.04 0.27
CA GLY A 72 -6.37 6.22 -0.51
C GLY A 72 -4.97 6.04 -1.10
N VAL A 73 -4.73 6.61 -2.28
CA VAL A 73 -3.40 6.60 -2.92
C VAL A 73 -2.79 8.00 -2.89
N GLU A 74 -1.60 8.09 -2.33
CA GLU A 74 -0.76 9.28 -2.29
C GLU A 74 0.52 9.07 -3.10
N LEU A 75 1.26 10.15 -3.33
CA LEU A 75 2.62 10.03 -3.86
C LEU A 75 3.49 9.28 -2.84
N PRO A 76 4.44 8.44 -3.29
CA PRO A 76 5.42 7.86 -2.38
C PRO A 76 6.10 8.99 -1.60
N PRO A 77 6.37 8.82 -0.29
CA PRO A 77 7.12 9.81 0.46
C PRO A 77 8.46 10.02 -0.23
N ASP A 78 8.81 11.28 -0.49
CA ASP A 78 10.09 11.64 -1.10
C ASP A 78 11.19 10.86 -0.39
N THR A 79 11.89 10.00 -1.13
CA THR A 79 13.10 9.34 -0.65
C THR A 79 14.21 10.40 -0.65
N ALA A 80 14.14 11.33 0.30
CA ALA A 80 15.17 12.31 0.59
C ALA A 80 16.41 11.65 1.21
#